data_AF-K2A3T9-F1
#
_entry.id   AF-K2A3T9-F1
#
_cell.length_a   1.000
_cell.length_b   1.000
_cell.length_c   1.000
_cell.angle_alpha   90.00
_cell.angle_beta   90.00
_cell.angle_gamma   90.00
#
_symmetry.space_group_name_H-M   'P 1'
#
loop_
_entity.id
_entity.type
_entity.pdbx_description
1 polymer ?
#
loop_
_entity_poly.entity_id
_entity_poly.type
_entity_poly.pdbx_seq_one_letter_code
_entity_poly.pdbx_strand_id
1 'polypeptide(L)'
;MKIKNKNLAIFLQVLAILVFGIVLLILVFGFCALVYTTCDRILGTGHELEPRLNWQYHVLRVSIFIGLIAVTTYYVYKSKLIAIYKATWTMVPTAIALVSIGILTYQRPYLSYTLGSVVILGILAYLYNARKSWMYYLSILFVAIALLIMGITGTDI
;
A
#
# COMPACT_ATOMS: atom_id res chain seq x y z
N MET A 1 0.50 25.15 -18.19
CA MET A 1 1.45 26.00 -17.43
C MET A 1 2.88 25.53 -17.75
N LYS A 2 3.62 26.23 -18.62
CA LYS A 2 5.01 25.87 -18.96
C LYS A 2 5.93 26.38 -17.84
N ILE A 3 6.31 25.49 -16.93
CA ILE A 3 7.24 25.82 -15.84
C ILE A 3 8.62 26.04 -16.48
N LYS A 4 9.10 27.29 -16.45
CA LYS A 4 10.38 27.72 -17.04
C LYS A 4 11.60 27.18 -16.28
N ASN A 5 11.41 26.71 -15.05
CA ASN A 5 12.49 26.26 -14.16
C ASN A 5 12.38 24.75 -13.86
N LYS A 6 13.30 23.96 -14.41
CA LYS A 6 13.30 22.48 -14.32
C LYS A 6 13.23 21.97 -12.87
N ASN A 7 13.90 22.66 -11.95
CA ASN A 7 13.92 22.28 -10.53
C ASN A 7 12.55 22.48 -9.87
N LEU A 8 11.84 23.55 -10.22
CA LEU A 8 10.50 23.81 -9.69
C LEU A 8 9.49 22.75 -10.18
N ALA A 9 9.62 22.30 -11.42
CA ALA A 9 8.78 21.25 -11.97
C ALA A 9 8.98 19.90 -11.25
N ILE A 10 10.24 19.54 -10.96
CA ILE A 10 10.56 18.31 -10.19
C ILE A 10 10.01 18.42 -8.78
N PHE A 11 10.22 19.56 -8.10
CA PHE A 11 9.71 19.79 -6.75
C PHE A 11 8.18 19.67 -6.68
N LEU A 12 7.46 20.28 -7.63
CA LEU A 12 6.00 20.16 -7.74
C LEU A 12 5.55 18.72 -7.98
N GLN A 13 6.28 17.95 -8.77
CA GLN A 13 5.97 16.53 -9.00
C GLN A 13 6.14 15.69 -7.73
N VAL A 14 7.24 15.88 -7.00
CA VAL A 14 7.48 15.22 -5.71
C VAL A 14 6.36 15.57 -4.75
N LEU A 15 6.06 16.86 -4.57
CA LEU A 15 5.01 17.33 -3.68
C LEU A 15 3.64 16.75 -4.05
N ALA A 16 3.29 16.76 -5.34
CA ALA A 16 2.04 16.19 -5.81
C ALA A 16 1.95 14.68 -5.50
N ILE A 17 3.01 13.92 -5.79
CA ILE A 17 3.04 12.48 -5.52
C ILE A 17 2.84 12.20 -4.02
N LEU A 18 3.49 12.97 -3.14
CA LEU A 18 3.38 12.83 -1.69
C LEU A 18 1.98 13.18 -1.19
N VAL A 19 1.46 14.36 -1.54
CA VAL A 19 0.16 14.84 -1.04
C VAL A 19 -0.98 13.96 -1.55
N PHE A 20 -1.03 13.71 -2.87
CA PHE A 20 -2.06 12.82 -3.43
C PHE A 20 -1.88 11.39 -2.95
N GLY A 21 -0.65 10.94 -2.73
CA GLY A 21 -0.33 9.63 -2.19
C GLY A 21 -0.88 9.41 -0.79
N ILE A 22 -0.64 10.35 0.12
CA ILE A 22 -1.16 10.30 1.49
C ILE A 22 -2.69 10.31 1.49
N VAL A 23 -3.32 11.22 0.75
CA VAL A 23 -4.79 11.30 0.66
C VAL A 23 -5.36 9.98 0.12
N LEU A 24 -4.72 9.41 -0.90
CA LEU A 24 -5.14 8.14 -1.49
C LEU A 24 -4.99 6.98 -0.49
N LEU A 25 -3.88 6.91 0.25
CA LEU A 25 -3.67 5.89 1.27
C LEU A 25 -4.72 5.98 2.37
N ILE A 26 -5.00 7.18 2.88
CA ILE A 26 -6.04 7.40 3.90
C ILE A 26 -7.41 6.92 3.38
N LEU A 27 -7.76 7.29 2.15
CA LEU A 27 -9.02 6.85 1.54
C LEU A 27 -9.08 5.33 1.39
N VAL A 28 -7.99 4.69 0.96
CA VAL A 28 -7.95 3.24 0.78
C VAL A 28 -7.99 2.50 2.12
N PHE A 29 -7.27 2.96 3.13
CA PHE A 29 -7.33 2.37 4.48
C PHE A 29 -8.70 2.59 5.11
N GLY A 30 -9.30 3.77 4.97
CA GLY A 30 -10.67 4.03 5.40
C GLY A 30 -11.68 3.14 4.69
N PHE A 31 -11.52 2.94 3.37
CA PHE A 31 -12.34 2.01 2.61
C PHE A 31 -12.13 0.55 3.06
N CYS A 32 -10.89 0.16 3.36
CA CYS A 32 -10.56 -1.15 3.90
C CYS A 32 -11.27 -1.40 5.23
N ALA A 33 -11.18 -0.44 6.16
CA ALA A 33 -11.86 -0.50 7.45
C ALA A 33 -13.38 -0.57 7.29
N LEU A 34 -13.94 0.16 6.34
CA LEU A 34 -15.37 0.10 6.00
C LEU A 34 -15.75 -1.30 5.49
N VAL A 35 -15.00 -1.85 4.54
CA VAL A 35 -15.24 -3.21 4.02
C VAL A 35 -15.17 -4.24 5.13
N TYR A 36 -14.15 -4.17 6.01
CA TYR A 36 -14.03 -5.07 7.15
C TYR A 36 -15.23 -4.95 8.11
N THR A 37 -15.60 -3.73 8.47
CA THR A 37 -16.77 -3.48 9.35
C THR A 37 -18.06 -4.01 8.73
N THR A 38 -18.25 -3.83 7.42
CA THR A 38 -19.42 -4.36 6.71
C THR A 38 -19.41 -5.88 6.65
N CYS A 39 -18.26 -6.51 6.38
CA CYS A 39 -18.11 -7.96 6.42
C CYS A 39 -18.42 -8.52 7.82
N ASP A 40 -17.93 -7.89 8.89
CA ASP A 40 -18.21 -8.26 10.28
C ASP A 40 -19.71 -8.22 10.60
N ARG A 41 -20.40 -7.16 10.16
CA ARG A 41 -21.84 -7.01 10.36
C ARG A 41 -22.65 -8.05 9.57
N ILE A 42 -22.27 -8.33 8.33
CA ILE A 42 -22.99 -9.29 7.47
C ILE A 42 -22.79 -10.73 7.96
N LEU A 43 -21.58 -11.08 8.38
CA LEU A 43 -21.25 -12.43 8.81
C LEU A 43 -21.66 -12.72 10.26
N GLY A 44 -22.14 -11.72 11.00
CA GLY A 44 -22.62 -11.88 12.38
C GLY A 44 -21.52 -12.19 13.39
N THR A 45 -20.25 -11.96 13.06
CA THR A 45 -19.07 -12.35 13.85
C THR A 45 -18.71 -11.35 14.95
N GLY A 46 -19.68 -10.55 15.42
CA GLY A 46 -19.49 -9.54 16.47
C GLY A 46 -19.20 -10.11 17.86
N HIS A 47 -19.21 -11.44 18.02
CA HIS A 47 -18.87 -12.15 19.25
C HIS A 47 -17.80 -13.22 18.98
N GLU A 48 -16.85 -13.28 19.90
CA GLU A 48 -15.67 -14.14 19.98
C GLU A 48 -15.74 -15.41 19.13
N LEU A 49 -15.17 -15.34 17.93
CA LEU A 49 -14.97 -16.52 17.08
C LEU A 49 -13.92 -17.44 17.70
N GLU A 50 -14.20 -18.74 17.72
CA GLU A 50 -13.23 -19.77 18.11
C GLU A 50 -11.89 -19.60 17.34
N PRO A 51 -10.73 -19.81 18.00
CA PRO A 51 -9.42 -19.48 17.44
C PRO A 51 -9.07 -20.19 16.12
N ARG A 52 -9.70 -21.33 15.81
CA ARG A 52 -9.53 -22.03 14.52
C ARG A 52 -10.31 -21.40 13.37
N LEU A 53 -11.51 -20.87 13.63
CA LEU A 53 -12.33 -20.20 12.63
C LEU A 53 -11.73 -18.82 12.28
N ASN A 54 -11.05 -18.19 13.25
CA ASN A 54 -10.41 -16.89 13.11
C ASN A 54 -9.37 -16.81 11.97
N TRP A 55 -8.54 -17.86 11.77
CA TRP A 55 -7.53 -17.85 10.71
C TRP A 55 -8.16 -17.89 9.30
N GLN A 56 -9.18 -18.73 9.09
CA GLN A 56 -9.86 -18.82 7.79
C GLN A 56 -10.57 -17.50 7.44
N TYR A 57 -11.19 -16.85 8.43
CA TYR A 57 -11.78 -15.52 8.25
C TYR A 57 -10.74 -14.44 7.96
N HIS A 58 -9.60 -14.44 8.64
CA HIS A 58 -8.50 -13.51 8.34
C HIS A 58 -7.96 -13.69 6.91
N VAL A 59 -7.72 -14.93 6.49
CA VAL A 59 -7.25 -15.24 5.14
C VAL A 59 -8.28 -14.81 4.10
N LEU A 60 -9.58 -15.06 4.33
CA LEU A 60 -10.65 -14.65 3.42
C LEU A 60 -10.73 -13.11 3.29
N ARG A 61 -10.67 -12.38 4.40
CA ARG A 61 -10.68 -10.90 4.42
C ARG A 61 -9.50 -10.32 3.65
N VAL A 62 -8.30 -10.81 3.93
CA VAL A 62 -7.07 -10.39 3.24
C VAL A 62 -7.13 -10.74 1.75
N SER A 63 -7.66 -11.92 1.39
CA SER A 63 -7.79 -12.36 0.00
C SER A 63 -8.75 -11.49 -0.80
N ILE A 64 -9.92 -11.14 -0.25
CA ILE A 64 -10.88 -10.23 -0.88
C ILE A 64 -10.23 -8.87 -1.13
N PHE A 65 -9.52 -8.35 -0.15
CA PHE A 65 -8.87 -7.04 -0.26
C PHE A 65 -7.73 -7.05 -1.29
N ILE A 66 -6.85 -8.06 -1.25
CA ILE A 66 -5.80 -8.27 -2.27
C ILE A 66 -6.41 -8.38 -3.67
N GLY A 67 -7.51 -9.13 -3.82
CA GLY A 67 -8.22 -9.26 -5.10
C GLY A 67 -8.71 -7.92 -5.62
N LEU A 68 -9.34 -7.10 -4.76
CA LEU A 68 -9.85 -5.78 -5.13
C LEU A 68 -8.73 -4.83 -5.56
N ILE A 69 -7.58 -4.88 -4.87
CA ILE A 69 -6.39 -4.09 -5.23
C ILE A 69 -5.78 -4.58 -6.53
N ALA A 70 -5.71 -5.89 -6.75
CA ALA A 70 -5.17 -6.45 -7.98
C ALA A 70 -6.01 -6.00 -9.19
N VAL A 71 -7.34 -6.06 -9.06
CA VAL A 71 -8.28 -5.60 -10.08
C VAL A 71 -8.11 -4.11 -10.36
N THR A 72 -8.15 -3.27 -9.32
CA THR A 72 -8.02 -1.82 -9.47
C THR A 72 -6.66 -1.43 -10.02
N THR A 73 -5.58 -2.06 -9.55
CA THR A 73 -4.22 -1.86 -10.06
C THR A 73 -4.13 -2.24 -11.54
N TYR A 74 -4.70 -3.36 -11.96
CA TYR A 74 -4.74 -3.76 -13.36
C TYR A 74 -5.42 -2.70 -14.24
N TYR A 75 -6.58 -2.19 -13.82
CA TYR A 75 -7.30 -1.13 -14.55
C TYR A 75 -6.51 0.18 -14.62
N VAL A 76 -5.91 0.60 -13.50
CA VAL A 76 -5.09 1.83 -13.46
C VAL A 76 -3.87 1.72 -14.37
N TYR A 77 -3.19 0.57 -14.39
CA TYR A 77 -2.03 0.37 -15.25
C TYR A 77 -2.37 0.27 -16.74
N LYS A 78 -3.52 -0.34 -17.08
CA LYS A 78 -4.04 -0.41 -18.45
C LYS A 78 -4.53 0.93 -18.98
N SER A 79 -4.96 1.83 -18.10
CA SER A 79 -5.46 3.16 -18.47
C SER A 79 -4.39 4.05 -19.12
N LYS A 80 -4.83 5.09 -19.86
CA LYS A 80 -3.96 6.12 -20.45
C LYS A 80 -3.57 7.23 -19.45
N LEU A 81 -3.65 6.95 -18.14
CA LEU A 81 -3.26 7.92 -17.11
C LEU A 81 -1.79 8.33 -17.23
N ILE A 82 -1.52 9.60 -16.93
CA ILE A 82 -0.18 10.17 -16.93
C ILE A 82 0.66 9.48 -15.85
N ALA A 83 1.97 9.38 -16.08
CA ALA A 83 2.92 8.66 -15.22
C ALA A 83 2.83 9.04 -13.72
N ILE A 84 2.52 10.30 -13.40
CA ILE A 84 2.35 10.78 -12.02
C ILE A 84 1.25 10.00 -11.31
N TYR A 85 0.05 9.89 -11.90
CA TYR A 85 -1.07 9.17 -11.28
C TYR A 85 -0.78 7.68 -11.10
N LYS A 86 -0.10 7.06 -12.07
CA LYS A 86 0.30 5.66 -11.96
C LYS A 86 1.33 5.46 -10.83
N ALA A 87 2.28 6.38 -10.70
CA ALA A 87 3.25 6.36 -9.61
C ALA A 87 2.58 6.60 -8.25
N THR A 88 1.62 7.52 -8.14
CA THR A 88 0.84 7.68 -6.91
C THR A 88 0.05 6.41 -6.58
N TRP A 89 -0.58 5.79 -7.58
CA TRP A 89 -1.33 4.55 -7.37
C TRP A 89 -0.44 3.41 -6.88
N THR A 90 0.84 3.34 -7.26
CA THR A 90 1.74 2.28 -6.74
C THR A 90 1.98 2.32 -5.25
N MET A 91 1.73 3.45 -4.60
CA MET A 91 1.79 3.53 -3.14
C MET A 91 0.79 2.58 -2.50
N VAL A 92 -0.39 2.42 -3.11
CA VAL A 92 -1.50 1.61 -2.59
C VAL A 92 -1.16 0.11 -2.49
N PRO A 93 -0.84 -0.61 -3.58
CA PRO A 93 -0.50 -2.03 -3.49
C PRO A 93 0.77 -2.27 -2.66
N THR A 94 1.71 -1.33 -2.68
CA THR A 94 2.92 -1.42 -1.86
C THR A 94 2.60 -1.33 -0.37
N ALA A 95 1.80 -0.33 0.02
CA ALA A 95 1.40 -0.14 1.41
C ALA A 95 0.65 -1.36 1.91
N ILE A 96 -0.26 -1.89 1.11
CA ILE A 96 -1.10 -3.00 1.52
C ILE A 96 -0.29 -4.29 1.65
N ALA A 97 0.66 -4.54 0.75
CA ALA A 97 1.58 -5.67 0.89
C ALA A 97 2.37 -5.57 2.20
N LEU A 98 2.92 -4.41 2.52
CA LEU A 98 3.70 -4.18 3.74
C LEU A 98 2.85 -4.26 5.00
N VAL A 99 1.67 -3.65 5.02
CA VAL A 99 0.73 -3.73 6.15
C VAL A 99 0.26 -5.17 6.35
N SER A 100 -0.05 -5.90 5.28
CA SER A 100 -0.46 -7.31 5.38
C SER A 100 0.66 -8.17 5.98
N ILE A 101 1.91 -7.96 5.55
CA ILE A 101 3.08 -8.60 6.16
C ILE A 101 3.17 -8.24 7.64
N GLY A 102 3.01 -6.96 7.99
CA GLY A 102 3.02 -6.48 9.36
C GLY A 102 1.98 -7.16 10.25
N ILE A 103 0.73 -7.26 9.77
CA ILE A 103 -0.36 -7.94 10.49
C ILE A 103 -0.06 -9.44 10.66
N LEU A 104 0.38 -10.13 9.60
CA LEU A 104 0.68 -11.57 9.64
C LEU A 104 1.88 -11.89 10.54
N THR A 105 2.81 -10.95 10.69
CA THR A 105 4.03 -11.12 11.48
C THR A 105 4.04 -10.29 12.76
N TYR A 106 2.87 -9.80 13.20
CA TYR A 106 2.76 -8.88 14.34
C TYR A 106 3.45 -9.42 15.62
N GLN A 107 3.34 -10.73 15.86
CA GLN A 107 3.99 -11.39 17.01
C GLN A 107 5.53 -11.47 16.91
N ARG A 108 6.09 -11.27 15.71
CA ARG A 108 7.52 -11.43 15.39
C ARG A 108 7.98 -10.26 14.51
N PRO A 109 8.22 -9.06 15.08
CA PRO A 109 8.51 -7.85 14.32
C PRO A 109 9.75 -7.98 13.41
N TYR A 110 10.75 -8.76 13.81
CA TYR A 110 11.92 -9.07 12.97
C TYR A 110 11.53 -9.72 11.62
N LEU A 111 10.48 -10.54 11.59
CA LEU A 111 9.96 -11.13 10.35
C LEU A 111 9.27 -10.07 9.48
N SER A 112 8.57 -9.11 10.09
CA SER A 112 7.97 -7.99 9.35
C SER A 112 9.02 -7.20 8.59
N TYR A 113 10.11 -6.82 9.27
CA TYR A 113 11.18 -6.03 8.65
C TYR A 113 11.92 -6.80 7.56
N THR A 114 12.22 -8.07 7.79
CA THR A 114 12.95 -8.91 6.81
C THR A 114 12.09 -9.20 5.58
N LEU A 115 10.83 -9.62 5.74
CA LEU A 115 9.93 -9.85 4.61
C LEU A 115 9.60 -8.56 3.87
N GLY A 116 9.33 -7.47 4.60
CA GLY A 116 9.07 -6.16 4.02
C GLY A 116 10.24 -5.65 3.18
N SER A 117 11.46 -5.77 3.68
CA SER A 117 12.67 -5.38 2.94
C SER A 117 12.91 -6.23 1.70
N VAL A 118 12.70 -7.56 1.77
CA VAL A 118 12.75 -8.44 0.59
C VAL A 118 11.74 -8.01 -0.48
N VAL A 119 10.50 -7.70 -0.08
CA VAL A 119 9.47 -7.23 -1.02
C VAL A 119 9.86 -5.89 -1.64
N ILE A 120 10.30 -4.92 -0.85
CA ILE A 120 10.71 -3.60 -1.35
C ILE A 120 11.88 -3.76 -2.32
N LEU A 121 12.91 -4.52 -1.97
CA LEU A 121 14.07 -4.78 -2.84
C LEU A 121 13.65 -5.48 -4.13
N GLY A 122 12.75 -6.45 -4.06
CA GLY A 122 12.19 -7.14 -5.23
C GLY A 122 11.45 -6.18 -6.16
N ILE A 123 10.60 -5.30 -5.62
CA ILE A 123 9.89 -4.30 -6.41
C ILE A 123 10.87 -3.30 -7.03
N LEU A 124 11.86 -2.82 -6.28
CA LEU A 124 12.88 -1.90 -6.79
C LEU A 124 13.71 -2.54 -7.91
N ALA A 125 14.12 -3.80 -7.75
CA ALA A 125 14.84 -4.55 -8.78
C ALA A 125 13.99 -4.73 -10.05
N TYR A 126 12.70 -5.03 -9.90
CA TYR A 126 11.78 -5.10 -11.03
C TYR A 126 11.64 -3.76 -11.77
N LEU A 127 11.48 -2.65 -11.03
CA LEU A 127 11.39 -1.32 -11.63
C LEU A 127 12.67 -0.91 -12.36
N TYR A 128 13.82 -1.30 -11.81
CA TYR A 128 15.14 -1.08 -12.41
C TYR A 128 15.25 -1.78 -13.75
N ASN A 129 14.93 -3.07 -13.79
CA ASN A 129 14.95 -3.86 -15.02
C ASN A 129 13.94 -3.35 -16.06
N ALA A 130 12.76 -2.92 -15.62
CA ALA A 130 11.71 -2.38 -16.49
C ALA A 130 11.93 -0.91 -16.88
N ARG A 131 13.06 -0.29 -16.49
CA ARG A 131 13.44 1.12 -16.71
C ARG A 131 12.29 2.09 -16.47
N LYS A 132 11.52 1.89 -15.39
CA LYS A 132 10.38 2.75 -15.07
C LYS A 132 10.84 4.16 -14.65
N SER A 133 9.93 5.12 -14.72
CA SER A 133 10.18 6.50 -14.28
C SER A 133 10.64 6.53 -12.82
N TRP A 134 11.54 7.46 -12.50
CA TRP A 134 12.04 7.71 -11.15
C TRP A 134 10.90 7.94 -10.12
N MET A 135 9.75 8.45 -10.58
CA MET A 135 8.56 8.68 -9.76
C MET A 135 8.05 7.42 -9.04
N TYR A 136 8.17 6.24 -9.67
CA TYR A 136 7.72 5.00 -9.05
C TYR A 136 8.61 4.62 -7.85
N TYR A 137 9.92 4.84 -7.97
CA TYR A 137 10.88 4.58 -6.89
C TYR A 137 10.61 5.50 -5.71
N LEU A 138 10.35 6.78 -5.97
CA LEU A 138 9.97 7.75 -4.95
C LEU A 138 8.73 7.27 -4.18
N SER A 139 7.70 6.83 -4.91
CA SER A 139 6.45 6.35 -4.29
C SER A 139 6.66 5.16 -3.36
N ILE A 140 7.43 4.16 -3.81
CA ILE A 140 7.69 2.95 -3.02
C ILE A 140 8.55 3.27 -1.80
N LEU A 141 9.63 4.03 -1.98
CA LEU A 141 10.52 4.41 -0.88
C LEU A 141 9.76 5.26 0.16
N PHE A 142 8.92 6.18 -0.29
CA PHE A 142 8.10 6.99 0.61
C PHE A 142 7.20 6.12 1.49
N VAL A 143 6.45 5.17 0.89
CA VAL A 143 5.59 4.26 1.63
C VAL A 143 6.38 3.36 2.57
N ALA A 144 7.48 2.79 2.09
CA ALA A 144 8.36 1.94 2.88
C ALA A 144 8.87 2.66 4.13
N ILE A 145 9.36 3.89 3.96
CA ILE A 145 9.87 4.71 5.07
C ILE A 145 8.72 5.10 6.01
N ALA A 146 7.57 5.53 5.48
CA ALA A 146 6.42 5.91 6.29
C ALA A 146 5.95 4.76 7.18
N LEU A 147 5.79 3.55 6.61
CA LEU A 147 5.36 2.38 7.37
C LEU A 147 6.44 1.86 8.32
N LEU A 148 7.72 1.98 7.96
CA LEU A 148 8.82 1.65 8.85
C LEU A 148 8.83 2.59 10.07
N ILE A 149 8.64 3.90 9.86
CA ILE A 149 8.53 4.87 10.95
C ILE A 149 7.34 4.48 11.84
N MET A 150 6.16 4.24 11.27
CA MET A 150 4.97 3.84 12.02
C MET A 150 5.21 2.57 12.85
N GLY A 151 5.87 1.57 12.26
CA GLY A 151 6.19 0.32 12.94
C GLY A 151 7.21 0.47 14.07
N ILE A 152 8.16 1.40 13.97
CA ILE A 152 9.13 1.68 15.05
C ILE A 152 8.52 2.53 16.16
N THR A 153 7.66 3.49 15.81
CA THR A 153 7.01 4.38 16.80
C THR A 153 5.89 3.68 17.58
N GLY A 154 5.54 2.44 17.23
CA GLY A 154 4.46 1.70 17.89
C GLY A 154 3.09 2.32 17.64
N THR A 155 2.95 3.15 16.62
CA THR A 155 1.63 3.56 16.14
C THR A 155 0.97 2.33 15.53
N ASP A 156 -0.15 1.91 16.12
CA ASP A 156 -0.89 0.75 15.65
C ASP A 156 -1.26 0.90 14.17
N ILE A 157 -1.05 -0.18 13.44
CA ILE A 157 -1.35 -0.32 12.01
C ILE A 157 -2.74 -0.92 11.83
#